data_AF-A0A7X2MUT9-F1
#
_entry.id   AF-A0A7X2MUT9-F1
#
_cell.length_a   1.000
_cell.length_b   1.000
_cell.length_c   1.000
_cell.angle_alpha   90.00
_cell.angle_beta   90.00
_cell.angle_gamma   90.00
#
_symmetry.space_group_name_H-M   'P 1'
#
loop_
_entity.id
_entity.type
_entity.pdbx_description
1 polymer ?
#
loop_
_entity_poly.entity_id
_entity_poly.type
_entity_poly.pdbx_seq_one_letter_code
_entity_poly.pdbx_strand_id
1 'polypeptide(L)'
;MLKLFLTKKLEMVEYFVIFDLSAGTKSKRLFQNVSLDNLGDIYTVVDNPKDADFIAVPYNYFSVKNIAGYINECVAVAQSVQKKILIFAYGDSDEEINIPNSIIFRMSQYAGKKRGNEIIMPAYVEDLGSDDFARHCVLKSNSPTLFCLAYGYAVFL
;
A
#
# COMPACT_ATOMS: atom_id res chain seq x y z
N MET A 1 -12.20 12.21 -2.85
CA MET A 1 -11.00 12.18 -2.01
C MET A 1 -11.22 11.17 -0.89
N LEU A 2 -10.31 10.22 -0.74
CA LEU A 2 -10.42 9.15 0.26
C LEU A 2 -10.04 9.65 1.65
N LYS A 3 -10.76 9.26 2.71
CA LYS A 3 -10.42 9.61 4.09
C LYS A 3 -9.72 8.45 4.79
N LEU A 4 -8.49 8.68 5.25
CA LEU A 4 -7.68 7.69 5.94
C LEU A 4 -7.47 8.09 7.39
N PHE A 5 -7.66 7.15 8.32
CA PHE A 5 -7.14 7.28 9.67
C PHE A 5 -5.83 6.50 9.78
N LEU A 6 -4.74 7.19 10.06
CA LEU A 6 -3.44 6.54 10.26
C LEU A 6 -3.37 5.98 11.68
N THR A 7 -2.98 4.71 11.81
CA THR A 7 -2.83 4.08 13.12
C THR A 7 -1.68 4.68 13.92
N LYS A 8 -1.62 4.35 15.22
CA LYS A 8 -0.66 4.87 16.20
C LYS A 8 0.77 4.95 15.63
N LYS A 9 1.38 6.13 15.78
CA LYS A 9 2.78 6.34 15.41
C LYS A 9 3.73 5.54 16.32
N LEU A 10 4.69 4.87 15.70
CA LEU A 10 5.81 4.16 16.28
C LEU A 10 7.07 5.04 16.13
N GLU A 11 7.80 5.25 17.22
CA GLU A 11 8.90 6.24 17.27
C GLU A 11 10.14 5.85 16.45
N MET A 12 10.32 4.56 16.12
CA MET A 12 11.51 4.05 15.43
C MET A 12 11.22 3.39 14.07
N VAL A 13 9.99 3.53 13.58
CA VAL A 13 9.59 2.96 12.28
C VAL A 13 9.23 4.11 11.36
N GLU A 14 9.89 4.17 10.21
CA GLU A 14 9.57 5.15 9.16
C GLU A 14 8.25 4.78 8.48
N TYR A 15 7.44 5.79 8.16
CA TYR A 15 6.25 5.57 7.36
C TYR A 15 6.60 4.94 6.01
N PHE A 16 5.67 4.14 5.51
CA PHE A 16 5.72 3.71 4.13
C PHE A 16 5.59 4.94 3.22
N VAL A 17 6.30 4.94 2.09
CA VAL A 17 6.52 6.13 1.25
C VAL A 17 5.23 6.87 0.88
N ILE A 18 4.10 6.17 0.69
CA ILE A 18 2.80 6.78 0.35
C ILE A 18 2.23 7.60 1.52
N PHE A 19 2.60 7.31 2.76
CA PHE A 19 2.12 8.01 3.96
C PHE A 19 3.11 9.06 4.47
N ASP A 20 4.30 9.15 3.87
CA ASP A 20 5.25 10.18 4.19
C ASP A 20 4.87 11.49 3.47
N LEU A 21 3.86 12.16 3.99
CA LEU A 21 3.42 13.49 3.50
C LEU A 21 4.47 14.59 3.74
N SER A 22 5.57 14.28 4.44
CA SER A 22 6.70 15.19 4.63
C SER A 22 7.81 15.01 3.58
N ALA A 23 7.68 14.03 2.68
CA ALA A 23 8.69 13.69 1.69
C ALA A 23 8.75 14.68 0.51
N GLY A 24 9.19 15.91 0.82
CA GLY A 24 10.07 16.68 -0.06
C GLY A 24 11.55 16.25 0.07
N THR A 25 11.85 15.25 0.89
CA THR A 25 13.20 14.72 1.13
C THR A 25 13.44 13.45 0.32
N LYS A 26 14.44 13.50 -0.57
CA LYS A 26 15.00 12.35 -1.29
C LYS A 26 15.12 11.15 -0.35
N SER A 27 14.42 10.06 -0.66
CA SER A 27 14.55 8.82 0.08
C SER A 27 15.97 8.29 -0.13
N LYS A 28 16.63 7.85 0.94
CA LYS A 28 17.92 7.13 0.83
C LYS A 28 17.75 5.72 0.23
N ARG A 29 16.51 5.28 -0.03
CA ARG A 29 16.19 3.95 -0.56
C ARG A 29 16.21 4.01 -2.08
N LEU A 30 17.00 3.12 -2.69
CA LEU A 30 17.09 2.95 -4.15
C LEU A 30 15.70 2.71 -4.73
N PHE A 31 15.40 3.37 -5.86
CA PHE A 31 14.16 3.21 -6.64
C PHE A 31 12.87 3.65 -5.90
N GLN A 32 12.97 4.52 -4.89
CA GLN A 32 11.83 5.01 -4.11
C GLN A 32 11.74 6.54 -4.09
N ASN A 33 12.42 7.23 -5.00
CA ASN A 33 12.18 8.66 -5.23
C ASN A 33 10.96 8.82 -6.13
N VAL A 34 9.78 8.63 -5.55
CA VAL A 34 8.51 8.90 -6.21
C VAL A 34 8.15 10.36 -5.96
N SER A 35 7.80 11.12 -7.01
CA SER A 35 7.15 12.41 -6.82
C SER A 35 5.79 12.14 -6.17
N LEU A 36 5.66 12.59 -4.91
CA LEU A 36 4.42 12.50 -4.14
C LEU A 36 3.51 13.71 -4.37
N ASP A 37 3.88 14.56 -5.34
CA ASP A 37 3.08 15.68 -5.78
C ASP A 37 1.72 15.09 -6.21
N ASN A 38 0.64 15.60 -5.62
CA ASN A 38 -0.76 15.16 -5.81
C ASN A 38 -1.26 13.97 -4.96
N LEU A 39 -0.50 13.42 -3.99
CA LEU A 39 -1.09 12.46 -3.03
C LEU A 39 -2.28 13.05 -2.27
N GLY A 40 -2.24 14.35 -1.99
CA GLY A 40 -3.33 15.09 -1.36
C GLY A 40 -4.64 15.13 -2.17
N ASP A 41 -4.58 14.86 -3.47
CA ASP A 41 -5.78 14.75 -4.32
C ASP A 41 -6.44 13.36 -4.21
N ILE A 42 -5.64 12.34 -3.86
CA ILE A 42 -6.07 10.95 -3.73
C ILE A 42 -6.70 10.73 -2.36
N TYR A 43 -6.04 11.17 -1.28
CA TYR A 43 -6.52 10.97 0.07
C TYR A 43 -6.21 12.14 1.02
N THR A 44 -6.96 12.19 2.11
CA THR A 44 -6.73 13.06 3.25
C THR A 44 -6.65 12.24 4.54
N VAL A 45 -5.91 12.74 5.53
CA VAL A 45 -5.80 12.11 6.85
C VAL A 45 -6.82 12.75 7.78
N VAL A 46 -7.59 11.92 8.49
CA VAL A 46 -8.56 12.35 9.51
C VAL A 46 -8.09 11.94 10.90
N ASP A 47 -8.41 12.76 11.90
CA ASP A 47 -8.02 12.53 13.29
C ASP A 47 -8.90 11.51 14.02
N ASN A 48 -10.12 11.28 13.53
CA ASN A 48 -11.08 10.38 14.15
C ASN A 48 -11.33 9.15 13.24
N PRO A 49 -11.13 7.92 13.75
CA PRO A 49 -11.29 6.70 12.95
C PRO A 49 -12.73 6.49 12.45
N LYS A 50 -13.73 7.10 13.09
CA LYS A 50 -15.13 7.02 12.64
C LYS A 50 -15.38 7.80 11.34
N ASP A 51 -14.60 8.86 11.13
CA ASP A 51 -14.74 9.73 9.95
C ASP A 51 -13.96 9.19 8.74
N ALA A 52 -13.18 8.13 8.92
CA ALA A 52 -12.39 7.52 7.87
C ALA A 52 -13.21 6.55 7.00
N ASP A 53 -12.81 6.43 5.74
CA ASP A 53 -13.25 5.36 4.84
C ASP A 53 -12.48 4.07 5.17
N PHE A 54 -11.19 4.22 5.50
CA PHE A 54 -10.31 3.12 5.87
C PHE A 54 -9.40 3.45 7.05
N ILE A 55 -9.02 2.42 7.80
CA ILE A 55 -7.91 2.48 8.76
C ILE A 55 -6.65 2.08 8.03
N ALA A 56 -5.63 2.94 7.98
CA ALA A 56 -4.38 2.66 7.30
C ALA A 56 -3.29 2.32 8.30
N VAL A 57 -2.59 1.19 8.07
CA VAL A 57 -1.32 0.90 8.73
C VAL A 57 -0.25 1.67 7.97
N PRO A 58 0.33 2.75 8.53
CA PRO A 58 1.18 3.67 7.77
C PRO A 58 2.60 3.15 7.56
N TYR A 59 2.82 1.84 7.70
CA TYR A 59 4.13 1.19 7.69
C TYR A 59 4.13 0.04 6.69
N ASN A 60 5.31 -0.33 6.21
CA ASN A 60 5.45 -1.61 5.54
C ASN A 60 5.13 -2.73 6.54
N TYR A 61 4.22 -3.63 6.19
CA TYR A 61 3.80 -4.76 7.02
C TYR A 61 5.00 -5.55 7.56
N PHE A 62 5.98 -5.84 6.71
CA PHE A 62 7.16 -6.61 7.10
C PHE A 62 8.03 -5.91 8.16
N SER A 63 7.94 -4.58 8.28
CA SER A 63 8.65 -3.80 9.29
C SER A 63 7.95 -3.83 10.65
N VAL A 64 6.64 -4.13 10.70
CA VAL A 64 5.84 -4.03 11.93
C VAL A 64 5.19 -5.34 12.37
N LYS A 65 5.19 -6.39 11.53
CA LYS A 65 4.55 -7.68 11.84
C LYS A 65 5.06 -8.36 13.12
N ASN A 66 6.30 -8.09 13.49
CA ASN A 66 6.95 -8.64 14.68
C ASN A 66 6.89 -7.71 15.91
N ILE A 67 6.31 -6.52 15.78
CA ILE A 67 6.13 -5.60 16.90
C ILE A 67 4.93 -6.09 17.70
N ALA A 68 5.20 -6.52 18.95
CA ALA A 68 4.21 -7.13 19.81
C ALA A 68 2.93 -6.27 19.92
N GLY A 69 1.79 -6.88 19.62
CA GLY A 69 0.47 -6.26 19.75
C GLY A 69 0.07 -5.26 18.67
N TYR A 70 1.02 -4.69 17.91
CA TYR A 70 0.74 -3.55 17.03
C TYR A 70 -0.34 -3.84 15.97
N ILE A 71 -0.21 -4.93 15.22
CA ILE A 71 -1.22 -5.31 14.22
C ILE A 71 -2.57 -5.63 14.88
N ASN A 72 -2.57 -6.27 16.04
CA ASN A 72 -3.80 -6.60 16.76
C ASN A 72 -4.51 -5.33 17.27
N GLU A 73 -3.76 -4.31 17.71
CA GLU A 73 -4.30 -3.00 18.06
C GLU A 73 -4.94 -2.33 16.83
N CYS A 74 -4.29 -2.38 15.68
CA CYS A 74 -4.84 -1.86 14.42
C CYS A 74 -6.15 -2.56 14.05
N VAL A 75 -6.20 -3.89 14.20
CA VAL A 75 -7.42 -4.70 14.00
C VAL A 75 -8.52 -4.30 14.96
N ALA A 76 -8.21 -4.14 16.25
CA ALA A 76 -9.18 -3.75 17.26
C ALA A 76 -9.79 -2.37 16.95
N VAL A 77 -8.97 -1.40 16.54
CA VAL A 77 -9.45 -0.07 16.12
C VAL A 77 -10.41 -0.21 14.94
N ALA A 78 -10.01 -0.92 13.89
CA ALA A 78 -10.80 -1.08 12.68
C ALA A 78 -12.15 -1.79 12.94
N GLN A 79 -12.15 -2.82 13.78
CA GLN A 79 -13.37 -3.51 14.22
C GLN A 79 -14.30 -2.59 15.01
N SER A 80 -13.75 -1.77 15.91
CA SER A 80 -14.54 -0.86 16.75
C SER A 80 -15.33 0.19 15.95
N VAL A 81 -14.84 0.53 14.74
CA VAL A 81 -15.49 1.46 13.82
C VAL A 81 -16.07 0.79 12.57
N GLN A 82 -16.00 -0.55 12.48
CA GLN A 82 -16.46 -1.35 11.36
C GLN A 82 -15.87 -0.93 10.00
N LYS A 83 -14.60 -0.51 9.99
CA LYS A 83 -13.87 -0.09 8.78
C LYS A 83 -12.86 -1.15 8.36
N LYS A 84 -12.54 -1.18 7.06
CA LYS A 84 -11.47 -2.04 6.52
C LYS A 84 -10.09 -1.48 6.84
N ILE A 85 -9.11 -2.36 6.92
CA ILE A 85 -7.69 -2.00 7.12
C ILE A 85 -6.97 -1.96 5.78
N LEU A 86 -6.22 -0.90 5.48
CA LEU A 86 -5.27 -0.86 4.38
C LEU A 86 -3.87 -1.21 4.88
N ILE A 87 -3.26 -2.19 4.23
CA ILE A 87 -1.94 -2.71 4.59
C ILE A 87 -1.06 -2.73 3.34
N PHE A 88 0.16 -2.21 3.47
CA PHE A 88 1.17 -2.25 2.42
C PHE A 88 2.23 -3.27 2.81
N ALA A 89 2.26 -4.40 2.11
CA ALA A 89 3.26 -5.45 2.24
C ALA A 89 4.24 -5.35 1.08
N TYR A 90 5.12 -4.36 1.16
CA TYR A 90 6.12 -4.08 0.14
C TYR A 90 7.35 -4.96 0.35
N GLY A 91 7.46 -6.02 -0.44
CA GLY A 91 8.51 -7.02 -0.37
C GLY A 91 8.22 -8.18 -1.31
N ASP A 92 9.17 -9.09 -1.45
CA ASP A 92 9.12 -10.26 -2.33
C ASP A 92 8.56 -11.52 -1.64
N SER A 93 8.37 -11.48 -0.33
CA SER A 93 7.82 -12.59 0.44
C SER A 93 6.44 -12.99 -0.08
N ASP A 94 6.23 -14.29 -0.28
CA ASP A 94 4.93 -14.90 -0.61
C ASP A 94 4.17 -15.36 0.65
N GLU A 95 4.66 -14.99 1.85
CA GLU A 95 4.06 -15.43 3.11
C GLU A 95 2.59 -15.02 3.21
N GLU A 96 1.83 -15.87 3.88
CA GLU A 96 0.43 -15.61 4.16
C GLU A 96 0.29 -14.43 5.13
N ILE A 97 -0.52 -13.43 4.76
CA ILE A 97 -0.89 -12.32 5.64
C ILE A 97 -2.36 -12.49 5.99
N ASN A 98 -2.63 -13.11 7.14
CA ASN A 98 -3.98 -13.38 7.61
C ASN A 98 -4.47 -12.30 8.58
N ILE A 99 -4.82 -11.14 8.03
CA ILE A 99 -5.37 -10.03 8.81
C ILE A 99 -6.85 -9.85 8.43
N PRO A 100 -7.79 -9.99 9.38
CA PRO A 100 -9.21 -9.92 9.09
C PRO A 100 -9.62 -8.52 8.61
N ASN A 101 -10.64 -8.47 7.74
CA ASN A 101 -11.22 -7.23 7.22
C ASN A 101 -10.17 -6.25 6.63
N SER A 102 -9.14 -6.77 5.98
CA SER A 102 -8.06 -5.99 5.39
C SER A 102 -8.11 -5.98 3.86
N ILE A 103 -7.47 -4.98 3.26
CA ILE A 103 -7.03 -4.94 1.87
C ILE A 103 -5.51 -4.84 1.92
N ILE A 104 -4.83 -5.75 1.23
CA ILE A 104 -3.38 -5.90 1.30
C ILE A 104 -2.78 -5.59 -0.06
N PHE A 105 -2.01 -4.51 -0.13
CA PHE A 105 -1.21 -4.17 -1.30
C PHE A 105 0.11 -4.94 -1.25
N ARG A 106 0.37 -5.79 -2.23
CA ARG A 106 1.61 -6.56 -2.37
C ARG A 106 2.35 -6.18 -3.65
N MET A 107 3.65 -6.38 -3.66
CA MET A 107 4.48 -6.19 -4.87
C MET A 107 4.40 -7.38 -5.84
N SER A 108 4.30 -8.58 -5.29
CA SER A 108 4.23 -9.83 -6.03
C SER A 108 3.44 -10.87 -5.23
N GLN A 109 2.85 -11.84 -5.94
CA GLN A 109 2.26 -13.04 -5.36
C GLN A 109 2.06 -14.08 -6.47
N TYR A 110 2.19 -15.37 -6.15
CA TYR A 110 1.82 -16.44 -7.05
C TYR A 110 0.31 -16.47 -7.26
N ALA A 111 -0.15 -16.59 -8.50
CA ALA A 111 -1.58 -16.58 -8.84
C ALA A 111 -2.39 -17.62 -8.04
N GLY A 112 -1.86 -18.83 -7.83
CA GLY A 112 -2.51 -19.88 -7.05
C GLY A 112 -2.53 -19.66 -5.53
N LYS A 113 -1.74 -18.71 -5.02
CA LYS A 113 -1.71 -18.32 -3.60
C LYS A 113 -2.39 -16.99 -3.32
N LYS A 114 -2.69 -16.21 -4.37
CA LYS A 114 -3.30 -14.87 -4.25
C LYS A 114 -4.68 -14.95 -3.63
N ARG A 115 -4.92 -14.13 -2.62
CA ARG A 115 -6.22 -14.03 -1.95
C ARG A 115 -7.09 -12.93 -2.54
N GLY A 116 -8.39 -13.02 -2.27
CA GLY A 116 -9.38 -12.04 -2.75
C GLY A 116 -9.19 -10.63 -2.15
N ASN A 117 -8.57 -10.54 -0.97
CA ASN A 117 -8.25 -9.28 -0.32
C ASN A 117 -6.86 -8.72 -0.67
N GLU A 118 -6.12 -9.39 -1.55
CA GLU A 118 -4.81 -8.93 -2.01
C GLU A 118 -4.94 -8.19 -3.34
N ILE A 119 -4.39 -6.98 -3.40
CA ILE A 119 -4.20 -6.19 -4.59
C ILE A 119 -2.71 -6.19 -4.89
N ILE A 120 -2.33 -6.63 -6.09
CA ILE A 120 -0.92 -6.56 -6.46
C ILE A 120 -0.68 -5.19 -7.09
N MET A 121 0.27 -4.47 -6.52
CA MET A 121 0.70 -3.13 -6.89
C MET A 121 2.04 -3.24 -7.61
N PRO A 122 2.24 -2.53 -8.74
CA PRO A 122 3.51 -2.53 -9.44
C PRO A 122 4.62 -1.91 -8.57
N ALA A 123 5.86 -2.29 -8.87
CA ALA A 123 7.04 -1.70 -8.26
C ALA A 123 7.13 -0.20 -8.54
N TYR A 124 7.48 0.57 -7.51
CA TYR A 124 8.02 1.91 -7.73
C TYR A 124 9.39 1.75 -8.37
N VAL A 125 9.53 2.17 -9.61
CA VAL A 125 10.83 2.24 -10.28
C VAL A 125 10.89 3.60 -10.96
N GLU A 126 11.89 4.38 -10.59
CA GLU A 126 12.16 5.72 -11.12
C GLU A 126 12.24 5.69 -12.66
N ASP A 127 12.79 4.61 -13.23
CA ASP A 127 12.95 4.42 -14.67
C ASP A 127 11.66 4.08 -15.42
N LEU A 128 10.62 3.56 -14.75
CA LEU A 128 9.32 3.25 -15.38
C LEU A 128 8.48 4.51 -15.62
N GLY A 129 8.84 5.62 -14.98
CA GLY A 129 8.24 6.95 -15.18
C GLY A 129 8.91 7.77 -16.29
N SER A 130 10.01 7.29 -16.88
CA SER A 130 10.57 7.92 -18.08
C SER A 130 9.68 7.63 -19.28
N ASP A 131 9.38 8.68 -20.06
CA ASP A 131 8.27 8.85 -21.01
C ASP A 131 7.95 7.70 -21.99
N ASP A 132 8.84 6.73 -22.20
CA ASP A 132 8.65 5.66 -23.20
C ASP A 132 7.93 4.41 -22.66
N PHE A 133 8.03 4.12 -21.37
CA PHE A 133 7.56 2.83 -20.83
C PHE A 133 6.07 2.86 -20.44
N ALA A 134 5.60 3.97 -19.90
CA ALA A 134 4.19 4.16 -19.53
C ALA A 134 3.25 4.19 -20.75
N ARG A 135 3.76 4.54 -21.94
CA ARG A 135 2.98 4.65 -23.19
C ARG A 135 2.60 3.31 -23.83
N HIS A 136 3.15 2.20 -23.33
CA HIS A 136 2.89 0.85 -23.84
C HIS A 136 1.99 0.01 -22.92
N CYS A 137 1.20 0.65 -22.04
CA CYS A 137 0.15 -0.05 -21.30
C CYS A 137 -0.97 -0.48 -22.26
N VAL A 138 -0.91 -1.74 -22.71
CA VAL A 138 -1.97 -2.37 -23.49
C VAL A 138 -2.95 -3.08 -22.54
N LEU A 139 -4.23 -2.72 -22.62
CA LEU A 139 -5.32 -3.46 -21.99
C LEU A 139 -5.40 -4.87 -22.60
N LYS A 140 -4.90 -5.88 -21.88
CA LYS A 140 -4.95 -7.29 -22.32
C LYS A 140 -6.23 -8.03 -21.91
N SER A 141 -6.97 -7.50 -20.92
CA SER A 141 -8.16 -8.16 -20.36
C SER A 141 -9.03 -7.15 -19.60
N ASN A 142 -10.34 -7.41 -19.55
CA ASN A 142 -11.30 -6.69 -18.70
C ASN A 142 -11.28 -7.20 -17.25
N SER A 143 -10.59 -8.32 -16.99
CA SER A 143 -10.38 -8.86 -15.64
C SER A 143 -9.00 -8.44 -15.15
N PRO A 144 -8.88 -7.80 -13.98
CA PRO A 144 -7.59 -7.35 -13.46
C PRO A 144 -6.68 -8.55 -13.24
N THR A 145 -5.62 -8.63 -14.03
CA THR A 145 -4.62 -9.70 -13.95
C THR A 145 -3.27 -9.02 -13.79
N LEU A 146 -2.64 -9.13 -12.61
CA LEU A 146 -1.30 -8.59 -12.42
C LEU A 146 -0.26 -9.71 -12.60
N PHE A 147 0.64 -9.51 -13.57
CA PHE A 147 1.80 -10.37 -13.80
C PHE A 147 3.04 -9.47 -13.81
N CYS A 148 3.96 -9.68 -12.87
CA CYS A 148 5.21 -8.92 -12.78
C CYS A 148 6.38 -9.77 -13.25
N LEU A 149 6.74 -9.63 -14.53
CA LEU A 149 8.10 -9.82 -15.03
C LEU A 149 8.39 -8.64 -15.96
N ALA A 150 9.14 -7.67 -15.44
CA ALA A 150 9.88 -6.61 -16.13
C ALA A 150 9.16 -5.63 -17.08
N TYR A 151 7.89 -5.78 -17.49
CA TYR A 151 7.28 -4.87 -18.48
C TYR A 151 5.79 -4.56 -18.19
N GLY A 152 5.56 -3.46 -17.44
CA GLY A 152 4.41 -2.52 -17.31
C GLY A 152 2.95 -2.99 -17.39
N TYR A 153 2.05 -2.54 -16.48
CA TYR A 153 0.58 -2.73 -16.60
C TYR A 153 -0.31 -1.69 -15.87
N ALA A 154 -1.57 -1.62 -16.35
CA ALA A 154 -2.68 -0.77 -15.91
C ALA A 154 -3.53 -1.38 -14.78
N VAL A 155 -4.07 -0.52 -13.91
CA VAL A 155 -5.03 -0.85 -12.85
C VAL A 155 -6.36 -0.14 -13.13
N PHE A 156 -7.47 -0.88 -13.08
CA PHE A 156 -8.83 -0.31 -13.04
C PHE A 156 -9.47 -0.70 -11.71
N LEU A 157 -10.04 0.30 -11.03
CA LEU A 157 -10.78 0.17 -9.77
C LEU A 157 -12.19 -0.39 -10.01
#